data_AF-A0AAV3XVJ5-F1
#
_entry.id   AF-A0AAV3XVJ5-F1
#
_cell.length_a   1.000
_cell.length_b   1.000
_cell.length_c   1.000
_cell.angle_alpha   90.00
_cell.angle_beta   90.00
_cell.angle_gamma   90.00
#
_symmetry.space_group_name_H-M   'P 1'
#
loop_
_entity.id
_entity.type
_entity.pdbx_description
1 polymer ?
#
loop_
_entity_poly.entity_id
_entity_poly.type
_entity_poly.pdbx_seq_one_letter_code
_entity_poly.pdbx_strand_id
1 'polypeptide(L)'
;MKRYDLTEDGYRRKFRTCKPAEGENPDMSIVRIVTYLDRWIELSKMDKSDEKLKDLIVREKFMDACPEDLATSLREKDLPTLERVTKEADLFLKARNRKLSDQPRKMFQGNARPRMDSVRPLKPDKKFNGGQRAAKTSVADQRSCFKCKKTGHILGTAQLWIVPRKRLVRKW
;
A
#
# COMPACT_ATOMS: atom_id res chain seq x y z
N MET A 1 15.44 28.87 -6.20
CA MET A 1 14.27 27.97 -6.06
C MET A 1 14.04 27.30 -7.41
N LYS A 2 14.13 25.97 -7.50
CA LYS A 2 14.19 25.26 -8.79
C LYS A 2 12.81 25.23 -9.45
N ARG A 3 12.70 25.77 -10.68
CA ARG A 3 11.49 25.85 -11.51
C ARG A 3 11.16 24.48 -12.13
N TYR A 4 10.76 23.51 -11.32
CA TYR A 4 10.30 22.19 -11.82
C TYR A 4 8.80 22.16 -12.16
N ASP A 5 8.08 23.24 -11.90
CA ASP A 5 6.62 23.32 -11.98
C ASP A 5 6.09 23.71 -13.37
N LEU A 6 6.79 23.32 -14.44
CA LEU A 6 6.41 23.67 -15.81
C LEU A 6 5.90 22.47 -16.62
N THR A 7 5.82 21.28 -16.01
CA THR A 7 5.33 20.07 -16.67
C THR A 7 3.85 19.82 -16.35
N GLU A 8 3.19 19.07 -17.24
CA GLU A 8 1.81 18.62 -17.05
C GLU A 8 1.58 17.96 -15.68
N ASP A 9 2.44 16.98 -15.31
CA ASP A 9 2.34 16.29 -14.01
C ASP A 9 2.59 17.23 -12.82
N GLY A 10 3.43 18.26 -12.99
CA GLY A 10 3.67 19.27 -11.97
C GLY A 10 2.40 20.06 -11.63
N TYR A 11 1.70 20.56 -12.65
CA TYR A 11 0.44 21.28 -12.45
C TYR A 11 -0.71 20.38 -11.97
N ARG A 12 -0.79 19.14 -12.49
CA ARG A 12 -1.70 18.10 -11.98
C ARG A 12 -1.54 17.92 -10.47
N ARG A 13 -0.30 17.71 -10.01
CA ARG A 13 0.01 17.49 -8.60
C ARG A 13 -0.36 18.70 -7.77
N LYS A 14 -0.02 19.92 -8.22
CA LYS A 14 -0.41 21.16 -7.53
C LYS A 14 -1.91 21.31 -7.41
N PHE A 15 -2.67 21.05 -8.48
CA PHE A 15 -4.13 21.06 -8.46
C PHE A 15 -4.68 20.08 -7.41
N ARG A 16 -4.20 18.83 -7.39
CA ARG A 16 -4.65 17.78 -6.46
C ARG A 16 -4.27 18.01 -5.00
N THR A 17 -3.10 18.59 -4.74
CA THR A 17 -2.58 18.80 -3.38
C THR A 17 -2.77 20.22 -2.88
N CYS A 18 -3.42 21.10 -3.65
CA CYS A 18 -3.66 22.48 -3.26
C CYS A 18 -4.47 22.53 -1.96
N LYS A 19 -4.01 23.33 -1.00
CA LYS A 19 -4.72 23.64 0.24
C LYS A 19 -4.68 25.15 0.46
N PRO A 20 -5.70 25.75 1.08
CA PRO A 20 -5.64 27.15 1.48
C PRO A 20 -4.44 27.40 2.40
N ALA A 21 -3.72 28.49 2.18
CA ALA A 21 -2.66 28.94 3.07
C ALA A 21 -3.24 29.66 4.31
N GLU A 22 -2.46 29.75 5.37
CA GLU A 22 -2.86 30.45 6.59
C GLU A 22 -3.12 31.93 6.29
N GLY A 23 -4.32 32.41 6.63
CA GLY A 23 -4.76 33.77 6.30
C GLY A 23 -5.07 34.03 4.82
N GLU A 24 -5.08 33.00 3.95
CA GLU A 24 -5.46 33.15 2.54
C GLU A 24 -6.96 33.46 2.43
N ASN A 25 -7.28 34.51 1.67
CA ASN A 25 -8.67 34.80 1.30
C ASN A 25 -9.20 33.69 0.38
N PRO A 26 -10.44 33.19 0.58
CA PRO A 26 -11.07 32.21 -0.31
C PRO A 26 -10.97 32.52 -1.80
N ASP A 27 -11.13 33.78 -2.21
CA ASP A 27 -11.06 34.19 -3.61
C ASP A 27 -9.66 33.91 -4.21
N MET A 28 -8.61 34.20 -3.45
CA MET A 28 -7.22 33.94 -3.86
C MET A 28 -6.95 32.44 -3.98
N SER A 29 -7.47 31.64 -3.04
CA SER A 29 -7.36 30.19 -3.11
C SER A 29 -8.07 29.63 -4.35
N ILE A 30 -9.26 30.12 -4.68
CA ILE A 30 -10.02 29.68 -5.86
C ILE A 30 -9.25 30.03 -7.13
N VAL A 31 -8.78 31.27 -7.28
CA VAL A 31 -7.99 31.73 -8.44
C VAL A 31 -6.76 30.84 -8.63
N ARG A 32 -6.08 30.46 -7.54
CA ARG A 32 -4.90 29.59 -7.58
C ARG A 32 -5.24 28.17 -8.03
N ILE A 33 -6.34 27.59 -7.53
CA ILE A 33 -6.82 26.26 -7.93
C ILE A 33 -7.17 26.25 -9.43
N VAL A 34 -7.92 27.25 -9.89
CA VAL A 34 -8.29 27.41 -11.30
C VAL A 34 -7.05 27.52 -12.18
N THR A 35 -6.08 28.35 -11.76
CA THR A 35 -4.81 28.51 -12.49
C THR A 35 -4.07 27.19 -12.66
N TYR A 36 -4.04 26.32 -11.64
CA TYR A 36 -3.39 25.02 -11.76
C TYR A 36 -4.12 24.08 -12.71
N LEU A 37 -5.46 24.10 -12.69
CA LEU A 37 -6.27 23.30 -13.62
C LEU A 37 -6.08 23.77 -15.06
N ASP A 38 -6.14 25.08 -15.30
CA ASP A 38 -5.98 25.65 -16.64
C ASP A 38 -4.61 25.31 -17.24
N ARG A 39 -3.54 25.44 -16.44
CA ARG A 39 -2.19 25.07 -16.87
C ARG A 39 -2.03 23.59 -17.11
N TRP A 40 -2.69 22.74 -16.31
CA TRP A 40 -2.69 21.31 -16.56
C TRP A 40 -3.38 20.97 -17.88
N ILE A 41 -4.58 21.52 -18.13
CA ILE A 41 -5.32 21.33 -19.38
C ILE A 41 -4.51 21.84 -20.58
N GLU A 42 -3.94 23.05 -20.49
CA GLU A 42 -3.13 23.64 -21.56
C GLU A 42 -1.93 22.76 -21.93
N LEU A 43 -1.20 22.24 -20.94
CA LEU A 43 -0.01 21.42 -21.16
C LEU A 43 -0.33 19.99 -21.60
N SER A 44 -1.54 19.50 -21.34
CA SER A 44 -2.01 18.20 -21.84
C SER A 44 -2.22 18.16 -23.35
N LYS A 45 -2.17 19.33 -24.03
CA LYS A 45 -2.36 19.49 -25.49
C LYS A 45 -3.65 18.86 -26.01
N MET A 46 -4.67 18.77 -25.16
CA MET A 46 -5.96 18.23 -25.53
C MET A 46 -6.88 19.34 -26.05
N ASP A 47 -7.71 19.02 -27.05
CA ASP A 47 -8.79 19.92 -27.44
C ASP A 47 -9.74 20.13 -26.25
N LYS A 48 -10.23 21.35 -26.07
CA LYS A 48 -11.17 21.74 -25.00
C LYS A 48 -12.58 21.18 -25.27
N SER A 49 -12.68 19.86 -25.38
CA SER A 49 -13.92 19.10 -25.45
C SER A 49 -14.17 18.41 -24.11
N ASP A 50 -15.43 18.35 -23.71
CA ASP A 50 -15.87 17.67 -22.49
C ASP A 50 -15.41 16.19 -22.47
N GLU A 51 -15.39 15.53 -23.62
CA GLU A 51 -14.92 14.14 -23.75
C GLU A 51 -13.42 14.02 -23.46
N LYS A 52 -12.63 14.97 -23.94
CA LYS A 52 -11.18 15.00 -23.72
C LYS A 52 -10.83 15.32 -22.28
N LEU A 53 -11.60 16.19 -21.63
CA LEU A 53 -11.45 16.43 -20.20
C LEU A 53 -11.78 15.16 -19.39
N LYS A 54 -12.85 14.43 -19.75
CA LYS A 54 -13.16 13.14 -19.12
C LYS A 54 -12.01 12.15 -19.30
N ASP A 55 -11.46 12.02 -20.50
CA ASP A 55 -10.30 11.16 -20.78
C ASP A 55 -9.10 11.53 -19.89
N LEU A 56 -8.78 12.82 -19.76
CA LEU A 56 -7.67 13.30 -18.93
C LEU A 56 -7.83 12.86 -17.47
N ILE A 57 -9.00 13.11 -16.89
CA ILE A 57 -9.28 12.81 -15.48
C ILE A 57 -9.33 11.29 -15.23
N VAL A 58 -9.90 10.51 -16.15
CA VAL A 58 -9.96 9.04 -16.01
C VAL A 58 -8.57 8.41 -16.14
N ARG A 59 -7.73 8.88 -17.09
CA ARG A 59 -6.34 8.43 -17.23
C ARG A 59 -5.56 8.69 -15.94
N GLU A 60 -5.70 9.90 -15.41
CA GLU A 60 -5.08 10.29 -14.14
C GLU A 60 -5.48 9.35 -12.99
N LYS A 61 -6.79 9.13 -12.84
CA LYS A 61 -7.31 8.24 -11.80
C LYS A 61 -6.81 6.80 -11.94
N PHE A 62 -6.71 6.31 -13.18
CA PHE A 62 -6.21 4.96 -13.46
C PHE A 62 -4.74 4.81 -13.08
N MET A 63 -3.90 5.78 -13.46
CA MET A 63 -2.47 5.79 -13.12
C MET A 63 -2.21 5.86 -11.61
N ASP A 64 -3.12 6.46 -10.84
CA ASP A 64 -3.03 6.49 -9.38
C ASP A 64 -3.56 5.21 -8.71
N ALA A 65 -4.36 4.41 -9.42
CA ALA A 65 -4.96 3.18 -8.89
C ALA A 65 -4.16 1.91 -9.23
N CYS A 66 -3.35 1.93 -10.28
CA CYS A 66 -2.60 0.78 -10.75
C CYS A 66 -1.22 0.64 -10.06
N PRO A 67 -0.54 -0.52 -10.19
CA PRO A 67 0.81 -0.69 -9.67
C PRO A 67 1.79 0.38 -10.18
N GLU A 68 2.73 0.82 -9.33
CA GLU A 68 3.63 1.95 -9.61
C GLU A 68 4.50 1.75 -10.85
N ASP A 69 4.97 0.52 -11.10
CA ASP A 69 5.76 0.18 -12.28
C ASP A 69 4.94 0.28 -13.57
N LEU A 70 3.69 -0.16 -13.55
CA LEU A 70 2.75 0.02 -14.65
C LEU A 70 2.45 1.51 -14.88
N ALA A 71 2.12 2.25 -13.83
CA ALA A 71 1.83 3.68 -13.91
C ALA A 71 3.01 4.46 -14.53
N THR A 72 4.24 4.13 -14.11
CA THR A 72 5.46 4.75 -14.65
C THR A 72 5.63 4.46 -16.14
N SER A 73 5.49 3.19 -16.55
CA SER A 73 5.62 2.82 -17.97
C SER A 73 4.54 3.46 -18.86
N LEU A 74 3.33 3.68 -18.34
CA LEU A 74 2.26 4.34 -19.09
C LEU A 74 2.51 5.85 -19.24
N ARG A 75 3.06 6.52 -18.21
CA ARG A 75 3.42 7.94 -18.28
C ARG A 75 4.54 8.22 -19.28
N GLU A 76 5.49 7.29 -19.42
CA GLU A 76 6.60 7.39 -20.39
C GLU A 76 6.14 7.37 -21.85
N LYS A 77 4.95 6.83 -22.15
CA LYS A 77 4.49 6.52 -23.52
C LYS A 77 3.57 7.56 -24.14
N ASP A 78 3.30 8.67 -23.44
CA ASP A 78 2.42 9.77 -23.87
C ASP A 78 1.12 9.27 -24.58
N LEU A 79 0.23 8.65 -23.80
CA LEU A 79 -0.97 7.98 -24.30
C LEU A 79 -2.20 8.90 -24.17
N PRO A 80 -2.69 9.53 -25.26
CA PRO A 80 -3.72 10.57 -25.18
C PRO A 80 -5.15 10.03 -25.01
N THR A 81 -5.40 8.74 -25.26
CA THR A 81 -6.75 8.15 -25.22
C THR A 81 -6.81 6.98 -24.24
N LEU A 82 -8.00 6.76 -23.66
CA LEU A 82 -8.23 5.64 -22.76
C LEU A 82 -8.00 4.28 -23.42
N GLU A 83 -8.39 4.12 -24.69
CA GLU A 83 -8.16 2.89 -25.45
C GLU A 83 -6.68 2.53 -25.52
N ARG A 84 -5.82 3.52 -25.80
CA ARG A 84 -4.37 3.32 -25.86
C ARG A 84 -3.79 2.96 -24.50
N VAL A 85 -4.28 3.59 -23.42
CA VAL A 85 -3.89 3.25 -22.05
C VAL A 85 -4.25 1.80 -21.71
N THR A 86 -5.46 1.37 -22.02
CA THR A 86 -5.91 -0.02 -21.79
C THR A 86 -5.08 -1.02 -22.57
N LYS A 87 -4.89 -0.78 -23.88
CA LYS A 87 -4.11 -1.66 -24.75
C LYS A 87 -2.67 -1.83 -24.24
N GLU A 88 -2.04 -0.73 -23.84
CA GLU A 88 -0.67 -0.76 -23.36
C GLU A 88 -0.54 -1.40 -21.98
N ALA A 89 -1.53 -1.18 -21.10
CA ALA A 89 -1.58 -1.84 -19.80
C ALA A 89 -1.73 -3.37 -19.94
N ASP A 90 -2.60 -3.81 -20.85
CA ASP A 90 -2.78 -5.23 -21.15
C ASP A 90 -1.48 -5.87 -21.68
N LEU A 91 -0.80 -5.19 -22.60
CA LEU A 91 0.49 -5.66 -23.13
C LEU A 91 1.55 -5.75 -22.03
N PHE A 92 1.64 -4.72 -21.18
CA PHE A 92 2.57 -4.68 -20.06
C PHE A 92 2.35 -5.84 -19.07
N LEU A 93 1.10 -6.10 -18.71
CA LEU A 93 0.72 -7.15 -17.77
C LEU A 93 0.93 -8.54 -18.35
N LYS A 94 0.55 -8.76 -19.62
CA LYS A 94 0.77 -10.02 -20.34
C LYS A 94 2.26 -10.33 -20.45
N ALA A 95 3.08 -9.36 -20.86
CA ALA A 95 4.53 -9.54 -21.01
C ALA A 95 5.22 -9.92 -19.68
N ARG A 96 4.66 -9.49 -18.55
CA ARG A 96 5.21 -9.76 -17.20
C ARG A 96 4.51 -10.89 -16.45
N ASN A 97 3.50 -11.54 -17.07
CA ASN A 97 2.65 -12.54 -16.43
C ASN A 97 2.07 -12.07 -15.09
N ARG A 98 1.56 -10.83 -15.04
CA ARG A 98 0.97 -10.21 -13.84
C ARG A 98 -0.52 -9.90 -14.02
N LYS A 99 -1.24 -9.79 -12.92
CA LYS A 99 -2.60 -9.27 -12.85
C LYS A 99 -2.59 -7.81 -12.39
N LEU A 100 -3.60 -7.04 -12.80
CA LEU A 100 -3.73 -5.64 -12.37
C LEU A 100 -3.88 -5.49 -10.84
N SER A 101 -4.46 -6.50 -10.18
CA SER A 101 -4.64 -6.55 -8.73
C SER A 101 -3.38 -6.89 -7.94
N ASP A 102 -2.27 -7.23 -8.62
CA ASP A 102 -1.05 -7.64 -7.96
C ASP A 102 -0.41 -6.42 -7.29
N GLN A 103 -0.68 -6.27 -6.00
CA GLN A 103 -0.04 -5.24 -5.17
C GLN A 103 1.43 -5.62 -4.97
N PRO A 104 2.38 -4.68 -5.10
CA PRO A 104 3.73 -4.91 -4.63
C PRO A 104 3.65 -5.26 -3.14
N ARG A 105 4.13 -6.45 -2.77
CA ARG A 105 4.21 -6.84 -1.35
C ARG A 105 5.04 -5.78 -0.66
N LYS A 106 4.42 -4.92 0.15
CA LYS A 106 5.15 -4.11 1.12
C LYS A 106 5.83 -5.10 2.05
N MET A 107 7.11 -5.39 1.79
CA MET A 107 7.96 -5.94 2.82
C MET A 107 7.89 -4.93 3.95
N PHE A 108 7.15 -5.26 5.01
CA PHE A 108 7.33 -4.59 6.28
C PHE A 108 8.83 -4.72 6.57
N GLN A 109 9.57 -3.63 6.40
CA GLN A 109 10.89 -3.48 7.02
C GLN A 109 10.62 -3.47 8.53
N GLY A 110 10.40 -4.65 9.10
CA GLY A 110 10.59 -4.84 10.51
C GLY A 110 12.03 -4.44 10.76
N ASN A 111 12.24 -3.46 11.63
CA ASN A 111 13.56 -3.05 12.11
C ASN A 111 14.27 -4.29 12.68
N ALA A 112 14.96 -5.05 11.84
CA ALA A 112 15.94 -6.04 12.24
C ALA A 112 17.14 -5.24 12.72
N ARG A 113 17.13 -4.88 14.01
CA ARG A 113 18.32 -4.39 14.69
C ARG A 113 19.41 -5.45 14.49
N PRO A 114 20.63 -5.08 14.05
CA PRO A 114 21.73 -6.04 14.03
C PRO A 114 21.95 -6.53 15.46
N ARG A 115 21.91 -7.85 15.65
CA ARG A 115 22.34 -8.48 16.91
C ARG A 115 23.85 -8.18 17.03
N MET A 116 24.25 -7.37 18.01
CA MET A 116 25.67 -7.34 18.41
C MET A 116 25.97 -8.69 19.07
N ASP A 117 26.81 -9.49 18.40
CA ASP A 117 27.38 -10.70 18.98
C ASP A 117 28.26 -10.31 20.18
N SER A 118 27.70 -10.50 21.37
CA SER A 118 28.47 -10.38 22.61
C SER A 118 29.39 -11.58 22.71
N VAL A 119 30.70 -11.31 22.64
CA VAL A 119 31.80 -12.22 22.88
C VAL A 119 31.51 -13.09 24.10
N ARG A 120 31.41 -14.41 23.89
CA ARG A 120 31.23 -15.39 24.97
C ARG A 120 32.61 -15.82 25.48
N PRO A 121 32.92 -15.71 26.78
CA PRO A 121 34.18 -16.23 27.31
C PRO A 121 34.19 -17.76 27.26
N LEU A 122 35.27 -18.32 26.72
CA LEU A 122 35.58 -19.75 26.77
C LEU A 122 36.14 -20.14 28.15
N LYS A 123 35.66 -21.26 28.71
CA LYS A 123 36.36 -22.28 29.54
C LYS A 123 35.35 -23.18 30.28
N PRO A 124 35.73 -24.39 30.75
CA PRO A 124 36.45 -25.47 30.06
C PRO A 124 35.74 -26.84 30.23
N ASP A 125 36.25 -27.83 29.49
CA ASP A 125 35.81 -29.22 29.41
C ASP A 125 35.58 -29.98 30.74
N LYS A 126 34.47 -30.72 30.81
CA LYS A 126 34.38 -31.99 31.55
C LYS A 126 33.59 -33.01 30.73
N LYS A 127 34.29 -34.07 30.31
CA LYS A 127 33.74 -35.32 29.79
C LYS A 127 33.05 -36.08 30.93
N PHE A 128 31.87 -36.67 30.71
CA PHE A 128 31.52 -38.02 31.18
C PHE A 128 30.30 -38.55 30.42
N ASN A 129 30.19 -39.87 30.40
CA ASN A 129 29.70 -40.74 29.34
C ASN A 129 28.22 -41.13 29.49
N GLY A 130 27.57 -41.49 28.36
CA GLY A 130 26.58 -42.58 28.33
C GLY A 130 25.08 -42.24 28.39
N GLY A 131 24.39 -42.41 27.26
CA GLY A 131 23.15 -43.19 27.20
C GLY A 131 21.78 -42.47 27.19
N GLN A 132 21.00 -42.83 26.16
CA GLN A 132 19.53 -42.93 26.10
C GLN A 132 18.68 -41.76 25.54
N ARG A 133 17.50 -42.17 25.08
CA ARG A 133 16.69 -41.70 23.95
C ARG A 133 15.68 -40.59 24.31
N ALA A 134 15.26 -39.87 23.27
CA ALA A 134 13.97 -39.22 23.03
C ALA A 134 13.58 -38.00 23.89
N ALA A 135 13.41 -36.84 23.24
CA ALA A 135 12.11 -36.14 23.13
C ALA A 135 12.29 -34.85 22.31
N LYS A 136 11.54 -34.73 21.21
CA LYS A 136 11.29 -33.46 20.54
C LYS A 136 10.24 -32.72 21.38
N THR A 137 10.59 -31.57 21.94
CA THR A 137 9.58 -30.58 22.35
C THR A 137 10.06 -29.19 21.99
N SER A 138 9.24 -28.55 21.16
CA SER A 138 9.40 -27.21 20.63
C SER A 138 9.53 -26.19 21.75
N VAL A 139 10.37 -25.19 21.49
CA VAL A 139 10.42 -23.95 22.26
C VAL A 139 9.03 -23.32 22.18
N ALA A 140 8.25 -23.46 23.24
CA ALA A 140 6.91 -22.89 23.33
C ALA A 140 7.01 -21.37 23.22
N ASP A 141 6.44 -20.84 22.13
CA ASP A 141 6.29 -19.41 21.88
C ASP A 141 5.39 -18.82 22.98
N GLN A 142 6.00 -18.21 24.00
CA GLN A 142 5.33 -17.58 25.15
C GLN A 142 4.65 -16.25 24.76
N ARG A 143 3.99 -16.19 23.59
CA ARG A 143 3.27 -14.98 23.17
C ARG A 143 1.87 -14.98 23.77
N SER A 144 1.62 -14.01 24.65
CA SER A 144 0.31 -13.75 25.24
C SER A 144 -0.59 -12.94 24.30
N CYS A 145 -1.90 -13.20 24.31
CA CYS A 145 -2.89 -12.43 23.56
C CYS A 145 -2.85 -10.94 23.93
N PHE A 146 -2.79 -10.06 22.92
CA PHE A 146 -2.72 -8.61 23.12
C PHE A 146 -3.93 -8.00 23.85
N LYS A 147 -5.08 -8.68 23.85
CA LYS A 147 -6.31 -8.17 24.48
C LYS A 147 -6.50 -8.64 25.92
N CYS A 148 -6.17 -9.90 26.23
CA CYS A 148 -6.43 -10.48 27.55
C CYS A 148 -5.17 -10.93 28.31
N LYS A 149 -3.99 -10.80 27.70
CA LYS A 149 -2.67 -11.19 28.24
C LYS A 149 -2.54 -12.65 28.67
N LYS A 150 -3.50 -13.52 28.34
CA LYS A 150 -3.41 -14.97 28.54
C LYS A 150 -2.70 -15.63 27.36
N THR A 151 -1.96 -16.69 27.63
CA THR A 151 -1.35 -17.56 26.59
C THR A 151 -2.39 -18.50 26.01
N GLY A 152 -2.15 -19.03 24.80
CA GLY A 152 -3.03 -20.03 24.17
C GLY A 152 -4.00 -19.51 23.11
N HIS A 153 -3.99 -18.20 22.80
CA HIS A 153 -4.65 -17.65 21.61
C HIS A 153 -4.00 -16.33 21.18
N ILE A 154 -4.06 -16.04 19.88
CA ILE A 154 -3.66 -14.76 19.31
C ILE A 154 -4.80 -14.41 18.35
N LEU A 155 -5.66 -13.46 18.73
CA LEU A 155 -6.91 -13.20 18.02
C LEU A 155 -6.65 -12.58 16.64
N GLY A 156 -7.13 -13.27 15.60
CA GLY A 156 -7.11 -12.81 14.21
C GLY A 156 -8.02 -13.57 13.24
N THR A 157 -8.98 -14.37 13.72
CA THR A 157 -10.07 -14.93 12.88
C THR A 157 -11.34 -15.11 13.72
N ALA A 158 -12.28 -14.17 13.62
CA ALA A 158 -13.64 -14.36 14.11
C ALA A 158 -14.44 -15.11 13.02
N GLN A 159 -14.47 -16.44 13.08
CA GLN A 159 -15.49 -17.23 12.40
C GLN A 159 -16.68 -17.41 13.37
N LEU A 160 -17.87 -17.11 12.86
CA LEU A 160 -19.18 -17.20 13.50
C LEU A 160 -19.36 -18.46 14.38
N TRP A 161 -19.72 -18.27 15.66
CA TRP A 161 -20.20 -19.36 16.52
C TRP A 161 -21.73 -19.40 16.51
N ILE A 162 -22.23 -20.54 16.06
CA ILE A 162 -23.60 -21.03 16.17
C ILE A 162 -24.00 -21.07 17.66
N VAL A 163 -25.14 -20.49 18.01
CA VAL A 163 -25.70 -20.51 19.38
C VAL A 163 -26.47 -21.83 19.60
N PRO A 164 -26.22 -22.61 20.67
CA PRO A 164 -27.10 -23.69 21.07
C PRO A 164 -28.23 -23.16 21.98
N ARG A 165 -29.46 -23.47 21.57
CA ARG A 165 -30.74 -23.17 22.26
C ARG A 165 -30.81 -23.91 23.61
N LYS A 166 -30.88 -23.17 24.73
CA LYS A 166 -31.09 -23.78 26.06
C LYS A 166 -32.54 -24.26 26.20
N ARG A 167 -32.68 -25.55 26.55
CA ARG A 167 -33.93 -26.26 26.85
C ARG A 167 -34.39 -25.86 28.26
N LEU A 168 -35.54 -25.21 28.40
CA LEU A 168 -36.20 -25.00 29.70
C LEU A 168 -36.75 -26.35 30.19
N VAL A 169 -36.33 -26.76 31.38
CA VAL A 169 -36.94 -27.88 32.12
C VAL A 169 -37.84 -27.27 33.19
N ARG A 170 -39.13 -27.60 33.11
CA ARG A 170 -40.16 -27.29 34.10
C ARG A 170 -39.84 -28.01 35.42
N LYS A 171 -40.03 -27.35 36.54
CA LYS A 171 -40.24 -28.00 37.84
C LYS A 171 -41.58 -27.53 38.41
N TRP A 172 -42.24 -28.55 38.95
CA TRP A 172 -43.59 -28.74 39.47
C TRP A 172 -44.11 -27.65 40.39
#